data_AF-A0A485B0F5-F1
#
_entry.id   AF-A0A485B0F5-F1
#
_cell.length_a   1.000
_cell.length_b   1.000
_cell.length_c   1.000
_cell.angle_alpha   90.00
_cell.angle_beta   90.00
_cell.angle_gamma   90.00
#
_symmetry.space_group_name_H-M   'P 1'
#
loop_
_entity.id
_entity.type
_entity.pdbx_description
1 polymer ?
#
loop_
_entity_poly.entity_id
_entity_poly.type
_entity_poly.pdbx_seq_one_letter_code
_entity_poly.pdbx_strand_id
1 'polypeptide(L)' 'MNRVVITPGEPAGIGPDLVVQLAQRDWPVELVICADGALLSDRAQQLGLPLSLLP' A
#
# COMPACT_ATOMS: atom_id res chain seq x y z
N MET A 1 -17.38 9.79 5.37
CA MET A 1 -16.00 9.49 4.95
C MET A 1 -15.50 8.39 5.88
N ASN A 2 -15.33 7.17 5.37
CA ASN A 2 -14.93 6.03 6.20
C ASN A 2 -13.45 5.74 5.92
N ARG A 3 -12.66 5.59 6.98
CA ARG A 3 -11.23 5.28 6.91
C ARG A 3 -10.96 3.91 7.51
N VAL A 4 -10.14 3.13 6.83
CA VAL A 4 -9.65 1.83 7.33
C VAL A 4 -8.13 1.88 7.37
N VAL A 5 -7.57 1.55 8.52
CA VAL A 5 -6.12 1.42 8.67
C VAL A 5 -5.72 -0.01 8.31
N ILE A 6 -4.69 -0.16 7.46
CA ILE A 6 -4.08 -1.44 7.12
C ILE A 6 -2.62 -1.40 7.57
N THR A 7 -2.22 -2.41 8.35
CA THR A 7 -0.82 -2.68 8.68
C THR A 7 -0.33 -3.83 7.79
N PRO A 8 0.61 -3.63 6.86
CA PRO A 8 1.08 -4.68 5.95
C PRO A 8 1.78 -5.85 6.67
N GLY A 9 2.16 -5.68 7.93
CA GLY A 9 2.85 -6.70 8.73
C GLY A 9 4.36 -6.65 8.49
N GLU A 10 4.98 -7.82 8.34
CA GLU A 10 6.43 -7.98 8.18
C GLU A 10 6.95 -7.32 6.89
N PRO A 11 7.89 -6.35 6.96
CA PRO A 11 8.45 -5.65 5.80
C PRO A 11 9.07 -6.56 4.72
N ALA A 12 9.71 -7.66 5.13
CA ALA A 12 10.31 -8.61 4.20
C ALA A 12 9.31 -9.65 3.64
N GLY A 13 8.09 -9.66 4.17
CA GLY A 13 7.01 -10.53 3.71
C GLY A 13 6.32 -9.98 2.46
N ILE A 14 5.23 -10.64 2.06
CA ILE A 14 4.42 -10.24 0.89
C ILE A 14 3.36 -9.18 1.22
N GLY A 15 3.21 -8.80 2.49
CA GLY A 15 2.20 -7.83 2.91
C GLY A 15 2.29 -6.49 2.19
N PRO A 16 3.48 -5.87 2.06
CA PRO A 16 3.69 -4.68 1.24
C PRO A 16 3.24 -4.85 -0.21
N ASP A 17 3.57 -5.97 -0.85
CA ASP A 17 3.17 -6.29 -2.23
C ASP A 17 1.66 -6.37 -2.38
N LEU A 18 1.00 -7.03 -1.43
CA LEU A 18 -0.45 -7.14 -1.41
C LEU A 18 -1.10 -5.76 -1.26
N VAL A 19 -0.56 -4.88 -0.43
CA VAL A 19 -1.05 -3.50 -0.28
C VAL A 19 -0.85 -2.69 -1.57
N VAL A 20 0.31 -2.81 -2.22
CA VAL A 20 0.55 -2.17 -3.53
C VAL A 20 -0.46 -2.66 -4.58
N GLN A 21 -0.76 -3.96 -4.59
CA GLN A 21 -1.77 -4.53 -5.50
C GLN A 21 -3.19 -4.07 -5.14
N LEU A 22 -3.52 -3.94 -3.85
CA LEU A 22 -4.81 -3.41 -3.39
C LEU A 22 -4.99 -1.95 -3.81
N ALA A 23 -3.92 -1.17 -3.91
CA ALA A 23 -3.96 0.23 -4.36
C ALA A 23 -4.30 0.39 -5.87
N GLN A 24 -4.28 -0.68 -6.66
CA GLN A 24 -4.57 -0.63 -8.11
C GLN A 24 -6.08 -0.61 -8.44
N ARG A 25 -6.95 -0.58 -7.43
CA ARG A 25 -8.39 -0.51 -7.61
C ARG A 25 -9.00 0.58 -6.76
N ASP A 26 -10.15 1.07 -7.18
CA ASP A 26 -10.94 1.99 -6.37
C ASP A 26 -11.59 1.27 -5.19
N TRP A 27 -11.66 1.98 -4.07
CA TRP A 27 -12.33 1.53 -2.85
C TRP A 27 -13.37 2.56 -2.42
N PRO A 28 -14.52 2.12 -1.87
CA PRO A 28 -15.54 3.03 -1.32
C PRO A 28 -15.12 3.66 0.03
N VAL A 29 -13.90 3.39 0.49
CA VAL A 29 -13.32 3.87 1.75
C VAL A 29 -11.88 4.31 1.50
N GLU A 30 -11.38 5.19 2.36
CA GLU A 30 -9.97 5.61 2.32
C GLU A 30 -9.10 4.55 3.01
N LEU A 31 -8.11 4.04 2.29
CA LEU A 31 -7.13 3.08 2.80
C LEU A 31 -5.93 3.82 3.38
N VAL A 32 -5.81 3.83 4.70
CA VAL A 32 -4.67 4.45 5.41
C VAL A 32 -3.67 3.34 5.71
N ILE A 33 -2.52 3.37 5.03
CA ILE A 33 -1.49 2.35 5.22
C ILE A 33 -0.52 2.80 6.31
N CYS A 34 -0.45 2.04 7.41
CA CYS A 34 0.52 2.27 8.47
C CYS A 34 1.78 1.43 8.20
N ALA A 35 2.72 2.00 7.45
CA ALA A 35 4.00 1.41 7.08
C ALA A 35 5.01 2.49 6.66
N ASP A 36 6.24 2.07 6.39
CA ASP A 36 7.23 2.94 5.74
C ASP A 36 6.81 3.19 4.27
N GLY A 37 6.66 4.47 3.90
CA GLY A 37 6.31 4.86 2.54
C GLY A 37 7.39 4.51 1.51
N ALA A 38 8.67 4.56 1.87
CA ALA A 38 9.77 4.22 0.98
C ALA A 38 9.73 2.71 0.63
N LEU A 39 9.44 1.86 1.61
CA LEU A 39 9.23 0.42 1.38
C LEU A 39 8.12 0.18 0.35
N LEU A 40 6.98 0.85 0.47
CA LEU A 40 5.86 0.67 -0.47
C LEU A 40 6.22 1.14 -1.88
N SER A 41 6.92 2.27 -2.01
CA SER A 41 7.41 2.78 -3.30
C SER A 41 8.41 1.82 -3.95
N ASP A 42 9.36 1.29 -3.18
CA ASP A 42 10.34 0.31 -3.66
C ASP A 42 9.67 -0.98 -4.14
N ARG A 43 8.70 -1.50 -3.36
CA ARG A 43 7.93 -2.69 -3.75
C ARG A 43 7.08 -2.45 -4.99
N ALA A 44 6.47 -1.27 -5.13
CA ALA A 44 5.75 -0.90 -6.34
C ALA A 44 6.66 -0.86 -7.58
N GLN A 45 7.86 -0.30 -7.45
CA GLN A 45 8.85 -0.31 -8.52
C GLN A 45 9.28 -1.74 -8.89
N GLN A 46 9.55 -2.61 -7.91
CA GLN A 46 9.92 -4.01 -8.15
C GLN A 46 8.81 -4.80 -8.85
N LEU A 47 7.55 -4.52 -8.53
CA LEU A 47 6.38 -5.13 -9.16
C LEU A 47 6.00 -4.50 -10.50
N GLY A 48 6.60 -3.36 -10.87
CA GLY A 48 6.23 -2.60 -12.06
C GLY A 48 4.83 -2.00 -12.00
N LEU A 49 4.32 -1.71 -10.79
CA LEU A 49 2.99 -1.14 -10.56
C LEU A 49 3.08 0.35 -10.22
N PRO A 50 2.19 1.20 -10.74
CA PRO A 50 2.14 2.60 -10.34
C PRO A 50 1.65 2.72 -8.90
N LEU A 51 2.25 3.62 -8.12
CA LEU A 51 1.81 3.91 -6.76
C LEU A 51 1.92 5.41 -6.50
N SER A 52 0.84 5.99 -5.95
CA SER A 52 0.81 7.37 -5.45
C SER A 52 0.47 7.34 -3.98
N LEU A 53 1.32 7.94 -3.14
CA LEU A 53 1.08 8.08 -1.72
C LEU A 53 0.52 9.48 -1.45
N LEU A 54 -0.62 9.54 -0.76
CA LEU A 54 -1.27 10.79 -0.39
C LEU A 54 -0.76 11.27 0.98
N PRO A 55 -0.65 12.60 1.20
CA PRO A 55 -0.23 13.19 2.47
C PRO A 55 -1.27 13.02 3.59
#